data_AF-A0A395CZJ4-F1
#
_entry.id   AF-A0A395CZJ4-F1
#
_cell.length_a   1.000
_cell.length_b   1.000
_cell.length_c   1.000
_cell.angle_alpha   90.00
_cell.angle_beta   90.00
_cell.angle_gamma   90.00
#
_symmetry.space_group_name_H-M   'P 1'
#
loop_
_entity.id
_entity.type
_entity.pdbx_description
1 polymer ?
#
loop_
_entity_poly.entity_id
_entity_poly.type
_entity_poly.pdbx_seq_one_letter_code
_entity_poly.pdbx_strand_id
1 'polypeptide(L)'
;MATLVLQTVGSLVGGIAGPIGATLGRFAGGLGGALVDAALQPHASPRYSFGPRLKSMDGISSTEGAAVARVYGRARIGGQMIWATRFLEQASVSVDGGGGGRGKGGGGSTPTINVTYSYYANFAIGLCDGPIAFVRRMFADGNEVDMTTLPIRIYTGDEDQHPDPLIVAKEGAENAPAYRGLAYIVFEQLPLAAFGNRIPQFTFEVVKPVEGVASMIRAVDIIPGASEAGYQPSLQLNFFSPGETRAENRHQLTAATDWTASLDALQA
;
A
#
# COMPACT_ATOMS: atom_id res chain seq x y z
N MET A 1 -28.52 15.12 26.04
CA MET A 1 -29.30 13.90 26.40
C MET A 1 -30.63 14.29 27.05
N ALA A 2 -30.78 15.52 27.56
CA ALA A 2 -32.04 16.03 28.08
C ALA A 2 -33.12 16.18 26.99
N THR A 3 -32.74 16.43 25.72
CA THR A 3 -33.70 16.51 24.60
C THR A 3 -34.51 15.23 24.44
N LEU A 4 -33.84 14.07 24.42
CA LEU A 4 -34.52 12.78 24.22
C LEU A 4 -35.42 12.43 25.40
N VAL A 5 -34.99 12.73 26.63
CA VAL A 5 -35.75 12.45 27.85
C VAL A 5 -36.94 13.40 28.02
N LEU A 6 -36.80 14.69 27.73
CA LEU A 6 -37.91 15.64 27.80
C LEU A 6 -38.87 15.53 26.62
N GLN A 7 -38.43 15.06 25.45
CA GLN A 7 -39.33 14.71 24.35
C GLN A 7 -40.22 13.51 24.70
N THR A 8 -39.66 12.48 25.35
CA THR A 8 -40.45 11.32 25.77
C THR A 8 -41.40 11.70 26.90
N VAL A 9 -40.96 12.43 27.93
CA VAL A 9 -41.84 12.93 29.00
C VAL A 9 -42.90 13.89 28.45
N GLY A 10 -42.55 14.82 27.57
CA GLY A 10 -43.48 15.76 26.93
C GLY A 10 -44.53 15.06 26.06
N SER A 11 -44.15 13.98 25.37
CA SER A 11 -45.10 13.15 24.61
C SER A 11 -46.08 12.38 25.51
N LEU A 12 -45.64 11.95 26.69
CA LEU A 12 -46.46 11.23 27.67
C LEU A 12 -47.45 12.16 28.39
N VAL A 13 -46.99 13.35 28.80
CA VAL A 13 -47.85 14.36 29.44
C VAL A 13 -48.83 14.97 28.44
N GLY A 14 -48.38 15.29 27.23
CA GLY A 14 -49.24 15.80 26.16
C GLY A 14 -50.23 14.76 25.64
N GLY A 15 -49.91 13.47 25.74
CA GLY A 15 -50.77 12.37 25.32
C GLY A 15 -52.07 12.20 26.11
N ILE A 16 -52.16 12.81 27.30
CA ILE A 16 -53.41 12.89 28.09
C ILE A 16 -54.49 13.67 27.34
N ALA A 17 -54.11 14.60 26.46
CA ALA A 17 -55.01 15.37 25.58
C ALA A 17 -55.21 14.73 24.18
N GLY A 18 -54.83 13.45 24.01
CA GLY A 18 -54.99 12.71 22.77
C GLY A 18 -53.78 12.81 21.80
N PRO A 19 -53.88 12.22 20.60
CA PRO A 19 -52.75 12.05 19.68
C PRO A 19 -52.13 13.37 19.20
N ILE A 20 -52.95 14.43 19.07
CA ILE A 20 -52.49 15.78 18.71
C ILE A 20 -51.77 16.45 19.90
N GLY A 21 -52.21 16.19 21.14
CA GLY A 21 -51.53 16.64 22.33
C GLY A 21 -50.17 15.97 22.53
N ALA A 22 -50.05 14.68 22.18
CA ALA A 22 -48.78 13.94 22.25
C ALA A 22 -47.72 14.50 21.29
N THR A 23 -48.11 14.88 20.07
CA THR A 23 -47.19 15.46 19.07
C THR A 23 -46.78 16.88 19.44
N LEU A 24 -47.71 17.72 19.91
CA LEU A 24 -47.40 19.06 20.41
C LEU A 24 -46.55 19.02 21.68
N GLY A 25 -46.84 18.12 22.62
CA GLY A 25 -46.06 17.92 23.84
C GLY A 25 -44.65 17.41 23.56
N ARG A 26 -44.47 16.56 22.54
CA ARG A 26 -43.15 16.14 22.06
C ARG A 26 -42.37 17.30 21.44
N PHE A 27 -43.04 18.16 20.68
CA PHE A 27 -42.42 19.34 20.06
C PHE A 27 -41.99 20.36 21.13
N ALA A 28 -42.88 20.69 22.07
CA ALA A 28 -42.59 21.59 23.18
C ALA A 28 -41.50 21.04 24.12
N GLY A 29 -41.56 19.74 24.46
CA GLY A 29 -40.53 19.06 25.26
C GLY A 29 -39.19 18.97 24.53
N GLY A 30 -39.20 18.88 23.20
CA GLY A 30 -38.00 18.95 22.37
C GLY A 30 -37.35 20.32 22.34
N LEU A 31 -38.14 21.39 22.27
CA LEU A 31 -37.63 22.76 22.34
C LEU A 31 -37.12 23.10 23.74
N GLY A 32 -37.88 22.77 24.79
CA GLY A 32 -37.44 22.97 26.18
C GLY A 32 -36.20 22.14 26.52
N GLY A 33 -36.16 20.88 26.09
CA GLY A 33 -34.99 20.01 26.26
C GLY A 33 -33.77 20.47 25.47
N ALA A 34 -33.95 21.13 24.32
CA ALA A 34 -32.84 21.68 23.53
C ALA A 34 -32.25 22.94 24.19
N LEU A 35 -33.08 23.78 24.81
CA LEU A 35 -32.64 24.94 25.57
C LEU A 35 -31.90 24.53 26.86
N VAL A 36 -32.39 23.49 27.54
CA VAL A 36 -31.73 22.93 28.73
C VAL A 36 -30.42 22.22 28.36
N ASP A 37 -30.39 21.41 27.29
CA ASP A 37 -29.14 20.82 26.80
C ASP A 37 -28.16 21.91 26.32
N ALA A 38 -28.63 23.04 25.77
CA ALA A 38 -27.79 24.18 25.38
C ALA A 38 -27.27 25.01 26.57
N ALA A 39 -28.05 25.12 27.64
CA ALA A 39 -27.67 25.83 28.87
C ALA A 39 -26.77 24.99 29.79
N LEU A 40 -26.94 23.66 29.80
CA LEU A 40 -26.10 22.72 30.55
C LEU A 40 -24.85 22.27 29.77
N GLN A 41 -24.79 22.51 28.45
CA GLN A 41 -23.56 22.36 27.69
C GLN A 41 -22.67 23.58 27.93
N PRO A 42 -21.51 23.43 28.61
CA PRO A 42 -20.53 24.50 28.66
C PRO A 42 -20.14 24.83 27.23
N HIS A 43 -20.13 26.11 26.86
CA HIS A 43 -19.71 26.63 25.55
C HIS A 43 -18.20 26.41 25.27
N ALA A 44 -17.58 25.36 25.81
CA ALA A 44 -16.14 25.16 25.82
C ALA A 44 -15.69 23.70 25.62
N SER A 45 -16.56 22.81 25.10
CA SER A 45 -16.15 21.43 24.78
C SER A 45 -16.21 21.21 23.27
N PRO A 46 -15.09 20.90 22.59
CA PRO A 46 -15.09 20.59 21.17
C PRO A 46 -16.05 19.43 20.88
N ARG A 47 -16.93 19.59 19.90
CA ARG A 47 -17.70 18.47 19.35
C ARG A 47 -16.76 17.61 18.51
N TYR A 48 -16.35 16.47 19.06
CA TYR A 48 -15.59 15.46 18.31
C TYR A 48 -16.55 14.65 17.43
N SER A 49 -16.61 15.00 16.15
CA SER A 49 -17.14 14.13 15.11
C SER A 49 -16.03 13.16 14.72
N PHE A 50 -16.22 11.88 15.02
CA PHE A 50 -15.33 10.82 14.53
C PHE A 50 -15.79 10.42 13.14
N GLY A 51 -14.95 10.68 12.13
CA GLY A 51 -15.15 10.16 10.78
C GLY A 51 -15.08 8.63 10.72
N PRO A 52 -15.29 8.04 9.53
CA PRO A 52 -15.17 6.60 9.32
C PRO A 52 -13.84 6.07 9.85
N ARG A 53 -13.89 5.06 10.73
CA ARG A 53 -12.69 4.40 11.27
C ARG A 53 -12.32 3.21 10.39
N LEU A 54 -11.02 2.98 10.21
CA LEU A 54 -10.50 1.75 9.64
C LEU A 54 -10.90 0.56 10.55
N LYS A 55 -11.67 -0.39 9.99
CA LYS A 55 -12.09 -1.62 10.70
C LYS A 55 -11.06 -2.74 10.57
N SER A 56 -10.28 -2.72 9.49
CA SER A 56 -9.24 -3.67 9.12
C SER A 56 -8.19 -2.97 8.24
N MET A 57 -6.99 -3.55 8.14
CA MET A 57 -6.04 -3.13 7.13
C MET A 57 -6.45 -3.77 5.80
N ASP A 58 -7.06 -2.95 4.94
CA ASP A 58 -7.50 -3.41 3.63
C ASP A 58 -6.27 -3.50 2.69
N GLY A 59 -6.29 -4.49 1.79
CA GLY A 59 -5.31 -4.60 0.72
C GLY A 59 -5.54 -3.56 -0.38
N ILE A 60 -5.06 -3.83 -1.59
CA ILE A 60 -5.32 -2.96 -2.75
C ILE A 60 -6.81 -2.99 -3.06
N SER A 61 -7.40 -1.80 -3.14
CA SER A 61 -8.69 -1.60 -3.80
C SER A 61 -8.52 -0.81 -5.10
N SER A 62 -9.49 -0.95 -6.00
CA SER A 62 -9.59 -0.25 -7.28
C SER A 62 -10.96 0.43 -7.35
N THR A 63 -11.29 1.22 -6.32
CA THR A 63 -12.57 1.92 -6.21
C THR A 63 -12.39 3.41 -6.43
N GLU A 64 -13.19 3.99 -7.32
CA GLU A 64 -13.26 5.44 -7.46
C GLU A 64 -13.96 6.05 -6.24
N GLY A 65 -13.43 7.19 -5.77
CA GLY A 65 -13.95 7.89 -4.59
C GLY A 65 -13.35 7.45 -3.25
N ALA A 66 -12.40 6.50 -3.25
CA ALA A 66 -11.59 6.20 -2.07
C ALA A 66 -10.77 7.45 -1.66
N ALA A 67 -10.71 7.73 -0.36
CA ALA A 67 -9.94 8.86 0.16
C ALA A 67 -8.43 8.60 0.06
N VAL A 68 -7.66 9.65 -0.23
CA VAL A 68 -6.19 9.61 -0.15
C VAL A 68 -5.79 9.53 1.32
N ALA A 69 -5.03 8.48 1.67
CA ALA A 69 -4.52 8.31 3.02
C ALA A 69 -3.51 9.40 3.36
N ARG A 70 -3.52 9.85 4.63
CA ARG A 70 -2.47 10.72 5.18
C ARG A 70 -1.72 9.97 6.26
N VAL A 71 -0.41 9.83 6.08
CA VAL A 71 0.48 9.09 6.99
C VAL A 71 1.32 10.07 7.80
N TYR A 72 1.54 9.78 9.08
CA TYR A 72 2.44 10.51 9.94
C TYR A 72 3.36 9.51 10.64
N GLY A 73 4.67 9.64 10.43
CA GLY A 73 5.66 8.68 10.92
C GLY A 73 5.66 7.39 10.10
N ARG A 74 5.69 6.23 10.78
CA ARG A 74 5.75 4.92 10.14
C ARG A 74 4.42 4.20 10.25
N ALA A 75 3.79 3.90 9.12
CA ALA A 75 2.52 3.17 9.07
C ALA A 75 2.50 2.14 7.94
N ARG A 76 1.79 1.03 8.16
CA ARG A 76 1.49 0.07 7.10
C ARG A 76 0.13 0.38 6.48
N ILE A 77 0.04 0.37 5.16
CA ILE A 77 -1.17 0.70 4.37
C ILE A 77 -1.29 -0.19 3.13
N GLY A 78 -2.49 -0.41 2.60
CA GLY A 78 -2.72 -1.22 1.39
C GLY A 78 -2.55 -0.47 0.06
N GLY A 79 -2.72 0.85 0.08
CA GLY A 79 -2.75 1.67 -1.13
C GLY A 79 -3.99 1.42 -2.01
N GLN A 80 -4.05 2.08 -3.16
CA GLN A 80 -5.14 1.98 -4.14
C GLN A 80 -4.56 1.90 -5.55
N MET A 81 -5.12 1.05 -6.41
CA MET A 81 -4.70 0.99 -7.81
C MET A 81 -5.19 2.24 -8.56
N ILE A 82 -4.26 3.00 -9.14
CA ILE A 82 -4.54 4.29 -9.81
C ILE A 82 -4.37 4.21 -11.33
N TRP A 83 -3.63 3.22 -11.83
CA TRP A 83 -3.42 2.99 -13.24
C TRP A 83 -3.07 1.51 -13.47
N ALA A 84 -3.52 0.93 -14.59
CA ALA A 84 -3.16 -0.42 -15.00
C ALA A 84 -3.35 -0.62 -16.50
N THR A 85 -2.52 -1.44 -17.12
CA THR A 85 -2.76 -1.93 -18.49
C THR A 85 -3.51 -3.26 -18.46
N ARG A 86 -3.95 -3.70 -19.64
CA ARG A 86 -4.33 -5.11 -19.83
C ARG A 86 -3.13 -6.02 -19.51
N PHE A 87 -3.42 -7.26 -19.10
CA PHE A 87 -2.39 -8.28 -18.90
C PHE A 87 -1.63 -8.54 -20.20
N LEU A 88 -0.32 -8.77 -20.06
CA LEU A 88 0.55 -9.17 -21.15
C LEU A 88 0.71 -10.69 -21.10
N GLU A 89 0.41 -11.34 -22.22
CA GLU A 89 0.59 -12.78 -22.39
C GLU A 89 1.81 -13.03 -23.28
N GLN A 90 2.71 -13.89 -22.81
CA GLN A 90 3.89 -14.32 -23.57
C GLN A 90 3.83 -15.83 -23.79
N ALA A 91 3.68 -16.24 -25.05
CA ALA A 91 3.74 -17.64 -25.45
C ALA A 91 5.20 -18.08 -25.67
N SER A 92 5.61 -19.15 -25.00
CA SER A 92 6.89 -19.83 -25.18
C SER A 92 6.63 -21.18 -25.86
N VAL A 93 7.20 -21.36 -27.05
CA VAL A 93 7.06 -22.59 -27.83
C VAL A 93 8.35 -23.40 -27.70
N SER A 94 8.28 -24.60 -27.13
CA SER A 94 9.36 -25.58 -27.17
C SER A 94 8.99 -26.76 -28.08
N VAL A 95 9.96 -27.26 -28.84
CA VAL A 95 9.78 -28.41 -29.73
C VAL A 95 10.64 -29.55 -29.20
N ASP A 96 9.99 -30.53 -28.60
CA ASP A 96 10.62 -31.74 -28.13
C ASP A 96 10.51 -32.82 -29.21
N GLY A 97 11.58 -33.00 -29.99
CA GLY A 97 11.69 -34.09 -30.98
C GLY A 97 12.54 -33.77 -32.20
N GLY A 98 13.80 -34.23 -32.18
CA GLY A 98 14.69 -34.18 -33.35
C GLY A 98 16.10 -34.77 -33.13
N GLY A 99 16.30 -35.64 -32.14
CA GLY A 99 17.60 -36.27 -31.89
C GLY A 99 17.76 -37.55 -32.72
N GLY A 100 18.60 -37.50 -33.76
CA GLY A 100 18.90 -38.62 -34.65
C GLY A 100 19.54 -39.81 -33.93
N GLY A 101 18.77 -40.86 -33.67
CA GLY A 101 19.28 -42.20 -33.43
C GLY A 101 19.37 -42.96 -34.75
N ARG A 102 20.59 -43.36 -35.15
CA ARG A 102 20.82 -44.34 -36.23
C ARG A 102 20.29 -45.71 -35.79
N GLY A 103 18.97 -45.89 -35.84
CA GLY A 103 18.27 -47.14 -35.56
C GLY A 103 17.45 -47.53 -36.78
N LYS A 104 17.81 -48.64 -37.41
CA LYS A 104 17.11 -49.22 -38.57
C LYS A 104 15.78 -49.83 -38.07
N GLY A 105 14.71 -49.03 -38.01
CA GLY A 105 13.39 -49.50 -37.58
C GLY A 105 12.35 -48.37 -37.65
N GLY A 106 11.27 -48.58 -38.40
CA GLY A 106 10.27 -47.57 -38.73
C GLY A 106 9.49 -47.02 -37.53
N GLY A 107 9.14 -45.74 -37.64
CA GLY A 107 8.34 -44.99 -36.69
C GLY A 107 8.86 -43.56 -36.57
N GLY A 108 8.48 -42.69 -37.51
CA GLY A 108 8.82 -41.27 -37.43
C GLY A 108 8.26 -40.66 -36.16
N SER A 109 9.12 -40.25 -35.23
CA SER A 109 8.70 -39.49 -34.06
C SER A 109 8.17 -38.14 -34.55
N THR A 110 6.86 -37.92 -34.42
CA THR A 110 6.27 -36.61 -34.68
C THR A 110 6.78 -35.67 -33.59
N PRO A 111 7.34 -34.49 -33.93
CA PRO A 111 7.82 -33.55 -32.93
C PRO A 111 6.67 -33.09 -32.04
N THR A 112 6.86 -33.14 -30.73
CA THR A 112 5.90 -32.62 -29.75
C THR A 112 6.14 -31.12 -29.61
N ILE A 113 5.16 -30.31 -30.01
CA ILE A 113 5.20 -28.86 -29.85
C ILE A 113 4.49 -28.52 -28.53
N ASN A 114 5.25 -28.06 -27.55
CA ASN A 114 4.75 -27.60 -26.25
C ASN A 114 4.64 -26.06 -26.29
N VAL A 115 3.45 -25.53 -26.03
CA VAL A 115 3.21 -24.08 -25.94
C VAL A 115 2.84 -23.73 -24.50
N THR A 116 3.67 -22.92 -23.84
CA THR A 116 3.46 -22.45 -22.47
C THR A 116 3.17 -20.96 -22.47
N TYR A 117 2.27 -20.50 -21.59
CA TYR A 117 1.93 -19.08 -21.46
C TYR A 117 2.45 -18.51 -20.14
N SER A 118 3.09 -17.34 -20.21
CA SER A 118 3.50 -16.53 -19.07
C SER A 118 2.72 -15.21 -19.06
N TYR A 119 2.23 -14.81 -17.88
CA TYR A 119 1.44 -13.60 -17.72
C TYR A 119 2.18 -12.54 -16.92
N TYR A 120 2.09 -11.29 -17.39
CA TYR A 120 2.70 -10.13 -16.76
C TYR A 120 1.69 -9.00 -16.61
N ALA A 121 1.89 -8.15 -15.60
CA ALA A 121 1.05 -6.97 -15.38
C ALA A 121 1.88 -5.69 -15.28
N ASN A 122 1.32 -4.60 -15.82
CA ASN A 122 1.78 -3.24 -15.57
C ASN A 122 0.68 -2.51 -14.80
N PHE A 123 1.03 -1.92 -13.66
CA PHE A 123 0.08 -1.17 -12.85
C PHE A 123 0.80 -0.21 -11.90
N ALA A 124 0.07 0.76 -11.38
CA ALA A 124 0.53 1.70 -10.39
C ALA A 124 -0.40 1.72 -9.18
N ILE A 125 0.19 1.81 -7.99
CA ILE A 125 -0.52 1.87 -6.72
C ILE A 125 -0.20 3.19 -6.04
N GLY A 126 -1.22 4.02 -5.80
CA GLY A 126 -1.16 5.20 -4.95
C GLY A 126 -1.15 4.78 -3.47
N LEU A 127 -0.25 5.37 -2.68
CA LEU A 127 -0.02 5.03 -1.29
C LEU A 127 -0.73 6.01 -0.35
N CYS A 128 -0.21 7.23 -0.28
CA CYS A 128 -0.65 8.29 0.60
C CYS A 128 -0.21 9.64 0.04
N ASP A 129 -0.66 10.73 0.67
CA ASP A 129 -0.15 12.05 0.34
C ASP A 129 1.37 12.13 0.53
N GLY A 130 2.05 12.77 -0.42
CA GLY A 130 3.48 13.00 -0.37
C GLY A 130 3.85 14.28 0.41
N PRO A 131 5.15 14.62 0.45
CA PRO A 131 6.26 13.72 0.17
C PRO A 131 6.42 12.68 1.29
N ILE A 132 6.75 11.45 0.94
CA ILE A 132 7.21 10.41 1.87
C ILE A 132 8.74 10.36 1.87
N ALA A 133 9.36 9.86 2.94
CA ALA A 133 10.79 9.61 2.96
C ALA A 133 11.12 8.40 2.07
N PHE A 134 10.52 7.25 2.38
CA PHE A 134 10.69 6.03 1.61
C PHE A 134 9.63 4.97 1.97
N VAL A 135 9.57 3.93 1.13
CA VAL A 135 8.84 2.70 1.43
C VAL A 135 9.80 1.73 2.09
N ARG A 136 9.56 1.41 3.37
CA ARG A 136 10.46 0.60 4.18
C ARG A 136 10.32 -0.90 3.93
N ARG A 137 9.11 -1.38 3.70
CA ARG A 137 8.84 -2.80 3.40
C ARG A 137 7.64 -2.93 2.49
N MET A 138 7.66 -3.94 1.65
CA MET A 138 6.57 -4.31 0.77
C MET A 138 6.17 -5.76 1.06
N PHE A 139 4.88 -6.02 1.07
CA PHE A 139 4.34 -7.36 1.25
C PHE A 139 3.35 -7.66 0.14
N ALA A 140 3.38 -8.87 -0.40
CA ALA A 140 2.42 -9.39 -1.37
C ALA A 140 1.74 -10.63 -0.77
N ASP A 141 0.41 -10.64 -0.73
CA ASP A 141 -0.40 -11.71 -0.13
C ASP A 141 0.02 -12.07 1.31
N GLY A 142 0.51 -11.08 2.06
CA GLY A 142 0.96 -11.22 3.45
C GLY A 142 2.45 -11.54 3.63
N ASN A 143 3.15 -12.01 2.59
CA ASN A 143 4.58 -12.31 2.65
C ASN A 143 5.42 -11.11 2.24
N GLU A 144 6.54 -10.87 2.93
CA GLU A 144 7.48 -9.80 2.57
C GLU A 144 8.16 -10.13 1.24
N VAL A 145 8.25 -9.13 0.35
CA VAL A 145 8.84 -9.30 -0.98
C VAL A 145 10.12 -8.49 -1.11
N ASP A 146 11.07 -9.05 -1.86
CA ASP A 146 12.35 -8.41 -2.15
C ASP A 146 12.21 -7.33 -3.23
N MET A 147 12.15 -6.08 -2.80
CA MET A 147 12.00 -4.91 -3.68
C MET A 147 13.15 -4.78 -4.67
N THR A 148 14.34 -5.31 -4.39
CA THR A 148 15.48 -5.24 -5.33
C THR A 148 15.32 -6.21 -6.49
N THR A 149 14.43 -7.19 -6.38
CA THR A 149 14.15 -8.19 -7.43
C THR A 149 12.93 -7.85 -8.26
N LEU A 150 12.11 -6.91 -7.78
CA LEU A 150 10.89 -6.52 -8.45
C LEU A 150 11.17 -5.36 -9.42
N PRO A 151 10.57 -5.37 -10.62
CA PRO A 151 10.70 -4.29 -11.58
C PRO A 151 9.80 -3.10 -11.18
N ILE A 152 10.17 -2.42 -10.11
CA ILE A 152 9.38 -1.32 -9.52
C ILE A 152 10.09 0.02 -9.62
N ARG A 153 9.28 1.08 -9.64
CA ARG A 153 9.72 2.47 -9.45
C ARG A 153 8.85 3.13 -8.39
N ILE A 154 9.50 3.70 -7.39
CA ILE A 154 8.82 4.36 -6.27
C ILE A 154 8.93 5.87 -6.47
N TYR A 155 7.80 6.54 -6.37
CA TYR A 155 7.66 7.99 -6.43
C TYR A 155 7.24 8.49 -5.04
N THR A 156 8.02 9.40 -4.50
CA THR A 156 7.88 9.95 -3.13
C THR A 156 6.67 10.87 -2.99
N GLY A 157 6.10 11.36 -4.10
CA GLY A 157 4.97 12.27 -4.07
C GLY A 157 5.37 13.74 -3.94
N ASP A 158 6.55 14.11 -4.41
CA ASP A 158 6.97 15.50 -4.50
C ASP A 158 6.09 16.29 -5.50
N GLU A 159 6.00 17.60 -5.31
CA GLU A 159 5.20 18.48 -6.16
C GLU A 159 5.85 18.72 -7.54
N ASP A 160 7.15 18.49 -7.67
CA ASP A 160 7.91 18.65 -8.91
C ASP A 160 8.12 17.32 -9.66
N GLN A 161 7.61 16.20 -9.12
CA GLN A 161 7.81 14.90 -9.75
C GLN A 161 7.24 14.83 -11.17
N HIS A 162 7.92 14.07 -12.02
CA HIS A 162 7.56 13.89 -13.42
C HIS A 162 6.70 12.62 -13.63
N PRO A 163 5.88 12.57 -14.70
CA PRO A 163 5.16 11.36 -15.08
C PRO A 163 6.09 10.15 -15.26
N ASP A 164 5.59 8.97 -14.89
CA ASP A 164 6.34 7.73 -15.05
C ASP A 164 6.58 7.38 -16.53
N PRO A 165 7.80 6.97 -16.93
CA PRO A 165 8.11 6.67 -18.33
C PRO A 165 7.25 5.57 -18.97
N LEU A 166 6.85 4.54 -18.22
CA LEU A 166 5.96 3.48 -18.72
C LEU A 166 4.55 4.02 -18.95
N ILE A 167 4.05 4.85 -18.04
CA ILE A 167 2.74 5.51 -18.20
C ILE A 167 2.79 6.46 -19.40
N VAL A 168 3.85 7.25 -19.55
CA VAL A 168 4.09 8.11 -20.73
C VAL A 168 4.12 7.30 -22.02
N ALA A 169 4.82 6.15 -22.03
CA ALA A 169 4.90 5.30 -23.21
C ALA A 169 3.56 4.68 -23.60
N LYS A 170 2.62 4.51 -22.65
CA LYS A 170 1.30 3.92 -22.89
C LYS A 170 0.21 4.93 -23.20
N GLU A 171 0.15 6.02 -22.44
CA GLU A 171 -0.91 7.04 -22.54
C GLU A 171 -0.51 8.23 -23.44
N GLY A 172 0.78 8.39 -23.71
CA GLY A 172 1.35 9.56 -24.37
C GLY A 172 1.70 10.67 -23.38
N ALA A 173 2.70 11.49 -23.72
CA ALA A 173 3.24 12.53 -22.83
C ALA A 173 2.20 13.60 -22.44
N GLU A 174 1.20 13.85 -23.27
CA GLU A 174 0.15 14.84 -23.01
C GLU A 174 -0.93 14.32 -22.04
N ASN A 175 -1.11 13.00 -21.94
CA ASN A 175 -2.16 12.39 -21.12
C ASN A 175 -1.63 11.72 -19.84
N ALA A 176 -0.32 11.46 -19.77
CA ALA A 176 0.28 10.78 -18.64
C ALA A 176 0.29 11.66 -17.38
N PRO A 177 -0.43 11.26 -16.31
CA PRO A 177 -0.44 12.02 -15.07
C PRO A 177 0.91 11.93 -14.35
N ALA A 178 1.35 13.06 -13.80
CA ALA A 178 2.53 13.14 -12.92
C ALA A 178 2.22 12.74 -11.46
N TYR A 179 0.93 12.63 -11.09
CA TYR A 179 0.47 12.35 -9.74
C TYR A 179 1.13 13.20 -8.63
N ARG A 180 1.48 14.47 -8.91
CA ARG A 180 2.14 15.38 -7.96
C ARG A 180 1.41 15.43 -6.62
N GLY A 181 2.17 15.42 -5.53
CA GLY A 181 1.62 15.38 -4.17
C GLY A 181 1.10 14.02 -3.71
N LEU A 182 1.17 12.97 -4.56
CA LEU A 182 0.79 11.60 -4.22
C LEU A 182 2.02 10.69 -4.32
N ALA A 183 2.34 9.99 -3.23
CA ALA A 183 3.34 8.92 -3.26
C ALA A 183 2.73 7.69 -3.94
N TYR A 184 3.42 7.12 -4.92
CA TYR A 184 2.93 5.96 -5.66
C TYR A 184 4.06 5.03 -6.10
N ILE A 185 3.72 3.78 -6.42
CA ILE A 185 4.67 2.79 -6.93
C ILE A 185 4.16 2.26 -8.26
N VAL A 186 5.03 2.22 -9.26
CA VAL A 186 4.77 1.59 -10.57
C VAL A 186 5.45 0.23 -10.62
N PHE A 187 4.71 -0.77 -11.10
CA PHE A 187 5.19 -2.11 -11.40
C PHE A 187 5.21 -2.26 -12.92
N GLU A 188 6.37 -2.58 -13.47
CA GLU A 188 6.57 -2.81 -14.90
C GLU A 188 6.83 -4.28 -15.18
N GLN A 189 5.96 -4.92 -15.96
CA GLN A 189 6.07 -6.34 -16.32
C GLN A 189 6.27 -7.25 -15.10
N LEU A 190 5.45 -7.06 -14.05
CA LEU A 190 5.48 -7.95 -12.89
C LEU A 190 5.06 -9.37 -13.32
N PRO A 191 5.90 -10.41 -13.15
CA PRO A 191 5.53 -11.79 -13.46
C PRO A 191 4.47 -12.30 -12.48
N LEU A 192 3.34 -12.78 -13.00
CA LEU A 192 2.20 -13.21 -12.18
C LEU A 192 2.23 -14.70 -11.81
N ALA A 193 3.15 -15.48 -12.38
CA ALA A 193 3.21 -16.93 -12.17
C ALA A 193 3.33 -17.31 -10.69
N ALA A 194 4.19 -16.61 -9.94
CA ALA A 194 4.37 -16.81 -8.50
C ALA A 194 3.13 -16.45 -7.66
N PHE A 195 2.20 -15.67 -8.24
CA PHE A 195 1.00 -15.18 -7.58
C PHE A 195 -0.27 -15.83 -8.15
N GLY A 196 -0.17 -17.04 -8.73
CA GLY A 196 -1.32 -17.76 -9.28
C GLY A 196 -2.00 -17.05 -10.45
N ASN A 197 -1.22 -16.33 -11.27
CA ASN A 197 -1.68 -15.57 -12.43
C ASN A 197 -2.72 -14.48 -12.12
N ARG A 198 -2.60 -13.86 -10.94
CA ARG A 198 -3.37 -12.68 -10.55
C ARG A 198 -2.46 -11.61 -9.95
N ILE A 199 -2.96 -10.38 -9.89
CA ILE A 199 -2.31 -9.32 -9.11
C ILE A 199 -2.47 -9.66 -7.62
N PRO A 200 -1.38 -9.82 -6.85
CA PRO A 200 -1.47 -10.11 -5.43
C PRO A 200 -1.91 -8.89 -4.63
N GLN A 201 -2.38 -9.12 -3.41
CA GLN A 201 -2.74 -8.05 -2.49
C GLN A 201 -1.48 -7.45 -1.88
N PHE A 202 -1.13 -6.21 -2.25
CA PHE A 202 0.01 -5.53 -1.67
C PHE A 202 -0.34 -4.74 -0.43
N THR A 203 0.63 -4.66 0.48
CA THR A 203 0.64 -3.67 1.57
C THR A 203 2.07 -3.14 1.74
N PHE A 204 2.18 -1.90 2.18
CA PHE A 204 3.43 -1.14 2.20
C PHE A 204 3.62 -0.53 3.57
N GLU A 205 4.80 -0.70 4.15
CA GLU A 205 5.22 0.09 5.30
C GLU A 205 5.85 1.38 4.78
N VAL A 206 5.14 2.49 4.94
CA VAL A 206 5.55 3.82 4.49
C VAL A 206 6.12 4.59 5.67
N VAL A 207 7.22 5.31 5.43
CA VAL A 207 7.82 6.25 6.38
C VAL A 207 7.62 7.66 5.83
N LYS A 208 6.85 8.48 6.54
CA LYS A 208 6.65 9.89 6.24
C LYS A 208 7.15 10.73 7.42
N PRO A 209 8.19 11.57 7.23
CA PRO A 209 8.71 12.42 8.28
C PRO A 209 7.62 13.31 8.85
N VAL A 210 7.71 13.58 10.15
CA VAL A 210 6.87 14.58 10.82
C VAL A 210 7.77 15.69 11.32
N GLU A 211 7.29 16.92 11.24
CA GLU A 211 7.95 18.08 11.82
C GLU A 211 8.29 17.83 13.30
N GLY A 212 9.50 18.19 13.70
CA GLY A 212 9.95 18.02 15.08
C GLY A 212 11.40 17.57 15.20
N VAL A 213 11.66 16.65 16.13
CA VAL A 213 13.01 16.30 16.61
C VAL A 213 13.93 15.80 15.50
N ALA A 214 13.41 15.13 14.48
CA ALA A 214 14.21 14.60 13.36
C ALA A 214 15.07 15.70 12.70
N SER A 215 14.48 16.87 12.46
CA SER A 215 15.17 18.04 11.86
C SER A 215 16.25 18.66 12.76
N MET A 216 16.25 18.35 14.06
CA MET A 216 17.21 18.87 15.04
C MET A 216 18.48 18.01 15.13
N ILE A 217 18.47 16.81 14.55
CA ILE A 217 19.61 15.89 14.56
C ILE A 217 20.72 16.46 13.67
N ARG A 218 21.88 16.79 14.25
CA ARG A 218 23.03 17.35 13.53
C ARG A 218 24.11 16.34 13.19
N ALA A 219 24.18 15.25 13.96
CA ALA A 219 25.17 14.21 13.81
C ALA A 219 24.60 12.90 14.37
N VAL A 220 25.05 11.79 13.79
CA VAL A 220 24.72 10.43 14.24
C VAL A 220 26.02 9.66 14.38
N ASP A 221 26.19 9.01 15.53
CA ASP A 221 27.25 8.02 15.72
C ASP A 221 26.73 6.66 15.27
N ILE A 222 27.44 6.01 14.35
CA ILE A 222 27.00 4.75 13.73
C ILE A 222 27.65 3.60 14.46
N ILE A 223 26.89 2.92 15.30
CA ILE A 223 27.35 1.77 16.08
C ILE A 223 26.68 0.51 15.51
N PRO A 224 27.43 -0.50 15.03
CA PRO A 224 26.85 -1.70 14.49
C PRO A 224 26.47 -2.63 15.66
N GLY A 225 25.59 -3.60 15.39
CA GLY A 225 25.43 -4.72 16.31
C GLY A 225 26.71 -5.58 16.39
N ALA A 226 26.65 -6.67 17.16
CA ALA A 226 27.70 -7.69 17.15
C ALA A 226 27.69 -8.42 15.78
N SER A 227 28.38 -7.86 14.80
CA SER A 227 28.50 -8.37 13.43
C SER A 227 29.92 -8.16 12.92
N GLU A 228 30.43 -9.12 12.16
CA GLU A 228 31.73 -9.04 11.50
C GLU A 228 31.69 -8.12 10.26
N ALA A 229 30.54 -8.05 9.58
CA ALA A 229 30.36 -7.35 8.31
C ALA A 229 29.39 -6.16 8.39
N GLY A 230 29.05 -5.67 9.60
CA GLY A 230 28.03 -4.63 9.81
C GLY A 230 28.31 -3.29 9.12
N TYR A 231 29.58 -2.98 8.86
CA TYR A 231 30.00 -1.78 8.13
C TYR A 231 30.38 -2.04 6.67
N GLN A 232 30.30 -3.29 6.21
CA GLN A 232 30.75 -3.66 4.88
C GLN A 232 29.71 -3.21 3.84
N PRO A 233 30.06 -2.30 2.90
CA PRO A 233 29.09 -1.81 1.91
C PRO A 233 28.76 -2.83 0.82
N SER A 234 29.69 -3.75 0.54
CA SER A 234 29.53 -4.83 -0.44
C SER A 234 28.86 -6.06 0.17
N LEU A 235 28.06 -6.78 -0.61
CA LEU A 235 27.43 -8.02 -0.16
C LEU A 235 28.49 -9.07 0.23
N GLN A 236 28.40 -9.56 1.46
CA GLN A 236 29.24 -10.63 1.99
C GLN A 236 28.40 -11.91 2.08
N LEU A 237 28.89 -12.97 1.43
CA LEU A 237 28.26 -14.28 1.44
C LEU A 237 29.12 -15.26 2.24
N ASN A 238 28.46 -16.02 3.12
CA ASN A 238 29.06 -17.12 3.85
C ASN A 238 28.67 -18.46 3.22
N PHE A 239 29.65 -19.37 3.18
CA PHE A 239 29.52 -20.72 2.66
C PHE A 239 29.52 -21.71 3.83
N PHE A 240 28.36 -22.29 4.12
CA PHE A 240 28.22 -23.23 5.24
C PHE A 240 28.43 -24.68 4.79
N SER A 241 27.94 -25.03 3.60
CA SER A 241 28.01 -26.36 3.01
C SER A 241 27.96 -26.28 1.48
N PRO A 242 28.33 -27.33 0.73
CA PRO A 242 28.23 -27.34 -0.73
C PRO A 242 26.79 -27.05 -1.19
N GLY A 243 26.60 -25.93 -1.90
CA GLY A 243 25.30 -25.47 -2.40
C GLY A 243 24.52 -24.55 -1.47
N GLU A 244 25.01 -24.31 -0.25
CA GLU A 244 24.38 -23.42 0.73
C GLU A 244 25.19 -22.12 0.87
N THR A 245 24.58 -21.01 0.44
CA THR A 245 25.12 -19.66 0.63
C THR A 245 24.09 -18.80 1.34
N ARG A 246 24.57 -17.96 2.27
CA ARG A 246 23.72 -16.99 2.96
C ARG A 246 24.44 -15.65 3.01
N ALA A 247 23.69 -14.57 2.85
CA ALA A 247 24.21 -13.24 3.09
C ALA A 247 24.44 -13.00 4.58
N GLU A 248 25.63 -12.50 4.93
CA GLU A 248 26.00 -12.13 6.29
C GLU A 248 25.57 -10.69 6.63
N ASN A 249 25.54 -9.80 5.65
CA ASN A 249 25.24 -8.38 5.83
C ASN A 249 24.05 -7.90 4.98
N ARG A 250 23.09 -8.81 4.72
CA ARG A 250 21.82 -8.48 4.06
C ARG A 250 20.67 -9.24 4.71
N HIS A 251 20.07 -8.64 5.72
CA HIS A 251 18.90 -9.14 6.46
C HIS A 251 17.60 -8.43 6.09
N GLN A 252 17.67 -7.40 5.26
CA GLN A 252 16.53 -6.66 4.71
C GLN A 252 16.30 -6.95 3.21
N LEU A 253 15.15 -6.50 2.70
CA LEU A 253 14.62 -6.81 1.36
C LEU A 253 14.37 -5.55 0.50
N THR A 254 15.15 -4.50 0.74
CA THR A 254 15.03 -3.13 0.20
C THR A 254 16.26 -2.65 -0.55
N ALA A 255 17.46 -3.13 -0.19
CA ALA A 255 18.73 -2.74 -0.78
C ALA A 255 19.70 -3.93 -0.89
N ALA A 256 20.84 -3.71 -1.53
CA ALA A 256 21.87 -4.74 -1.73
C ALA A 256 22.55 -5.18 -0.42
N THR A 257 22.69 -4.30 0.57
CA THR A 257 23.28 -4.58 1.89
C THR A 257 22.56 -3.83 3.00
N ASP A 258 22.72 -4.29 4.23
CA ASP A 258 22.20 -3.65 5.45
C ASP A 258 22.80 -2.25 5.64
N TRP A 259 24.07 -2.07 5.26
CA TRP A 259 24.75 -0.77 5.28
C TRP A 259 24.08 0.24 4.35
N THR A 260 23.90 -0.12 3.07
CA THR A 260 23.23 0.77 2.09
C THR A 260 21.81 1.09 2.53
N ALA A 261 21.01 0.09 2.92
CA ALA A 261 19.64 0.32 3.39
C ALA A 261 19.58 1.27 4.59
N SER A 262 20.52 1.15 5.53
CA SER A 262 20.55 1.98 6.75
C SER A 262 20.98 3.42 6.44
N LEU A 263 21.94 3.62 5.53
CA LEU A 263 22.36 4.95 5.11
C LEU A 263 21.30 5.65 4.27
N ASP A 264 20.66 4.95 3.33
CA ASP A 264 19.57 5.50 2.53
C ASP A 264 18.41 5.93 3.45
N ALA A 265 18.05 5.09 4.43
CA ALA A 265 17.02 5.43 5.42
C ALA A 265 17.40 6.59 6.35
N LEU A 266 18.70 6.78 6.62
CA LEU A 266 19.20 7.89 7.43
C LEU A 266 19.21 9.22 6.65
N GLN A 267 19.42 9.17 5.34
CA GLN A 267 19.54 10.33 4.46
C GLN A 267 18.21 10.82 3.87
N ALA A 268 17.16 10.00 3.98
CA ALA A 268 15.81 10.29 3.49
C ALA A 268 14.99 11.22 4.43
#